data_AF-A0A0Q5ZUZ8-F1
#
_entry.id   AF-A0A0Q5ZUZ8-F1
#
_cell.length_a   1.000
_cell.length_b   1.000
_cell.length_c   1.000
_cell.angle_alpha   90.00
_cell.angle_beta   90.00
_cell.angle_gamma   90.00
#
_symmetry.space_group_name_H-M   'P 1'
#
loop_
_entity.id
_entity.type
_entity.pdbx_description
1 polymer ?
#
loop_
_entity_poly.entity_id
_entity_poly.type
_entity_poly.pdbx_seq_one_letter_code
_entity_poly.pdbx_strand_id
1 'polypeptide(L)'
;MYLTDFQHGTQAKNNLEKEIKTYLETLDRILIDDVDFTKFQQLILEKVREFNKKHPKAKPKSPNYWSGTGEDVFLSGIECVVFKFLKVKITSLHLKK
;
A
#
# COMPACT_ATOMS: atom_id res chain seq x y z
N MET A 1 -4.57 4.58 14.00
CA MET A 1 -4.14 5.15 12.72
C MET A 1 -3.14 4.21 12.06
N TYR A 2 -2.98 4.35 10.76
CA TYR A 2 -1.99 3.64 9.95
C TYR A 2 -1.15 4.64 9.16
N LEU A 3 0.15 4.38 9.03
CA LEU A 3 1.05 5.13 8.15
C LEU A 3 1.42 4.24 6.97
N THR A 4 1.21 4.72 5.75
CA THR A 4 1.74 4.03 4.56
C THR A 4 3.27 4.12 4.52
N ASP A 5 3.90 3.02 4.13
CA ASP A 5 5.35 2.88 4.07
C ASP A 5 5.72 2.14 2.77
N PHE A 6 6.22 2.90 1.79
CA PHE A 6 6.86 2.35 0.61
C PHE A 6 8.30 1.97 0.99
N GLN A 7 8.53 0.69 1.32
CA GLN A 7 9.83 0.28 1.85
C GLN A 7 10.91 0.24 0.77
N HIS A 8 10.64 -0.49 -0.30
CA HIS A 8 11.54 -0.62 -1.43
C HIS A 8 10.78 -1.18 -2.64
N GLY A 9 11.32 -0.93 -3.82
CA GLY A 9 10.84 -1.55 -5.05
C GLY A 9 12.00 -2.03 -5.90
N THR A 10 11.87 -3.22 -6.47
CA THR A 10 12.83 -3.76 -7.44
C THR A 10 12.60 -3.13 -8.82
N GLN A 11 13.37 -3.57 -9.82
CA GLN A 11 13.18 -3.13 -11.19
C GLN A 11 11.85 -3.65 -11.74
N ALA A 12 10.99 -2.73 -12.20
CA ALA A 12 9.75 -3.08 -12.89
C ALA A 12 10.06 -3.75 -14.24
N LYS A 13 9.38 -4.86 -14.54
CA LYS A 13 9.60 -5.66 -15.75
C LYS A 13 8.77 -5.20 -16.94
N ASN A 14 7.73 -4.40 -16.70
CA ASN A 14 6.82 -3.89 -17.72
C ASN A 14 6.17 -2.55 -17.30
N ASN A 15 5.41 -1.94 -18.21
CA ASN A 15 4.76 -0.65 -17.97
C ASN A 15 3.68 -0.68 -16.88
N LEU A 16 2.97 -1.81 -16.72
CA LEU A 16 1.97 -2.00 -15.66
C LEU A 16 2.63 -1.93 -14.29
N GLU A 17 3.72 -2.69 -14.09
CA GLU A 17 4.49 -2.68 -12.85
C GLU A 17 5.09 -1.31 -12.56
N LYS A 18 5.58 -0.62 -13.59
CA LYS A 18 6.12 0.74 -13.45
C LYS A 18 5.04 1.72 -12.98
N GLU A 19 3.84 1.66 -13.56
CA GLU A 19 2.75 2.57 -13.21
C GLU A 19 2.19 2.29 -11.80
N ILE A 20 2.05 1.01 -11.43
CA ILE A 20 1.68 0.62 -10.05
C ILE A 20 2.73 1.12 -9.05
N LYS A 21 4.03 0.92 -9.34
CA LYS A 21 5.13 1.35 -8.46
C LYS A 21 5.10 2.86 -8.25
N THR A 22 5.06 3.64 -9.33
CA THR A 22 4.99 5.10 -9.24
C THR A 22 3.77 5.58 -8.47
N TYR A 23 2.60 4.95 -8.66
CA TYR A 23 1.41 5.26 -7.86
C TYR A 23 1.65 5.01 -6.37
N LEU A 24 2.16 3.84 -5.99
CA LEU A 24 2.41 3.51 -4.58
C LEU A 24 3.49 4.40 -3.95
N GLU A 25 4.50 4.82 -4.72
CA GLU A 25 5.50 5.81 -4.27
C GLU A 25 4.85 7.16 -3.92
N THR A 26 3.83 7.60 -4.67
CA THR A 26 3.09 8.83 -4.34
C THR A 26 2.27 8.73 -3.05
N LEU A 27 2.03 7.51 -2.57
CA LEU A 27 1.30 7.25 -1.35
C LEU A 27 2.23 7.07 -0.14
N ASP A 28 3.54 7.24 -0.27
CA ASP A 28 4.46 7.06 0.85
C ASP A 28 4.21 8.10 1.96
N ARG A 29 4.29 7.66 3.23
CA ARG A 29 4.14 8.50 4.43
C ARG A 29 2.80 9.23 4.57
N ILE A 30 1.71 8.70 4.02
CA ILE A 30 0.35 9.18 4.27
C ILE A 30 -0.17 8.55 5.57
N LEU A 31 -0.63 9.41 6.47
CA LEU A 31 -1.31 9.00 7.70
C LEU A 31 -2.81 8.83 7.44
N ILE A 32 -3.35 7.70 7.88
CA ILE A 32 -4.73 7.29 7.63
C ILE A 32 -5.38 6.97 8.98
N ASP A 33 -6.56 7.54 9.21
CA ASP A 33 -7.37 7.21 10.39
C ASP A 33 -7.93 5.79 10.32
N ASP A 34 -8.12 5.18 11.48
CA ASP A 34 -8.61 3.79 11.55
C ASP A 34 -9.99 3.63 10.89
N VAL A 35 -10.82 4.68 10.93
CA VAL A 35 -12.16 4.70 10.33
C VAL A 35 -12.13 4.71 8.80
N ASP A 36 -11.09 5.28 8.20
CA ASP A 36 -10.93 5.39 6.76
C ASP A 36 -10.04 4.30 6.17
N PHE A 37 -9.40 3.50 7.02
CA PHE A 37 -8.37 2.55 6.62
C PHE A 37 -8.87 1.54 5.58
N THR A 38 -10.01 0.90 5.83
CA THR A 38 -10.60 -0.07 4.89
C THR A 38 -10.98 0.57 3.56
N LYS A 39 -11.45 1.82 3.57
CA LYS A 39 -11.77 2.57 2.34
C LYS A 39 -10.49 2.87 1.55
N PHE A 40 -9.44 3.30 2.23
CA PHE A 40 -8.14 3.56 1.60
C PHE A 40 -7.54 2.31 0.96
N GLN A 41 -7.64 1.16 1.62
CA GLN A 41 -7.27 -0.14 1.07
C GLN A 41 -8.02 -0.43 -0.24
N GLN A 42 -9.34 -0.25 -0.26
CA GLN A 42 -10.14 -0.49 -1.48
C GLN A 42 -9.73 0.43 -2.63
N LEU A 43 -9.45 1.71 -2.35
CA LEU A 43 -8.99 2.67 -3.37
C LEU A 43 -7.70 2.20 -4.08
N ILE A 44 -6.74 1.63 -3.34
CA ILE A 44 -5.52 1.07 -3.94
C ILE A 44 -5.86 -0.14 -4.82
N LEU A 45 -6.70 -1.07 -4.36
CA LEU A 45 -7.09 -2.24 -5.14
C LEU A 45 -7.82 -1.85 -6.43
N GLU A 46 -8.72 -0.88 -6.36
CA GLU A 46 -9.44 -0.33 -7.51
C GLU A 46 -8.48 0.32 -8.50
N LYS A 47 -7.52 1.13 -8.01
CA LYS A 47 -6.51 1.75 -8.86
C LYS A 47 -5.66 0.73 -9.61
N VAL A 48 -5.25 -0.36 -8.95
CA VAL A 48 -4.52 -1.44 -9.61
C VAL A 48 -5.39 -2.14 -10.67
N ARG A 49 -6.69 -2.33 -10.42
CA ARG A 49 -7.63 -2.84 -11.44
C ARG A 49 -7.74 -1.92 -12.65
N GLU A 50 -7.77 -0.60 -12.45
CA GLU A 50 -7.73 0.38 -13.55
C GLU A 50 -6.45 0.24 -14.37
N PHE A 51 -5.29 0.12 -13.71
CA PHE A 51 -4.01 -0.08 -14.40
C PHE A 51 -3.98 -1.39 -15.19
N ASN A 52 -4.53 -2.49 -14.65
CA ASN A 52 -4.66 -3.74 -15.40
C ASN A 52 -5.47 -3.55 -16.70
N LYS A 53 -6.58 -2.80 -16.64
CA LYS A 53 -7.40 -2.50 -17.84
C LYS A 53 -6.64 -1.65 -18.86
N LYS A 54 -5.83 -0.69 -18.40
CA LYS A 54 -4.99 0.17 -19.25
C LYS A 54 -3.86 -0.59 -19.94
N HIS A 55 -3.37 -1.67 -19.34
CA HIS A 55 -2.26 -2.49 -19.85
C HIS A 55 -2.68 -3.94 -20.17
N PRO A 56 -3.58 -4.16 -21.14
CA PRO A 56 -4.18 -5.48 -21.37
C PRO A 56 -3.20 -6.55 -21.88
N LYS A 57 -2.02 -6.13 -22.38
CA LYS A 57 -0.96 -7.04 -22.85
C LYS A 57 -0.05 -7.54 -21.71
N ALA A 58 -0.09 -6.91 -20.54
CA ALA A 58 0.70 -7.33 -19.38
C ALA A 58 -0.07 -8.35 -18.55
N LYS A 59 0.65 -9.23 -17.82
CA LYS A 59 0.01 -10.14 -16.85
C LYS A 59 -0.66 -9.30 -15.75
N PRO A 60 -1.99 -9.41 -15.54
CA PRO A 60 -2.69 -8.62 -14.54
C PRO A 60 -2.15 -8.87 -13.14
N LYS A 61 -2.10 -7.81 -12.32
CA LYS A 61 -1.78 -7.90 -10.89
C LYS A 61 -3.06 -8.00 -10.08
N SER A 62 -3.11 -8.95 -9.15
CA SER A 62 -4.26 -9.17 -8.28
C SER A 62 -3.86 -8.96 -6.82
N PRO A 63 -3.68 -7.70 -6.41
CA PRO A 63 -3.24 -7.42 -5.05
C PRO A 63 -4.26 -7.84 -4.01
N ASN A 64 -3.76 -8.17 -2.83
CA ASN A 64 -4.56 -8.42 -1.64
C ASN A 64 -3.80 -7.93 -0.40
N TYR A 65 -4.53 -7.83 0.71
CA TYR A 65 -3.95 -7.48 2.00
C TYR A 65 -3.86 -8.71 2.88
N TRP A 66 -2.76 -8.80 3.62
CA TRP A 66 -2.61 -9.77 4.69
C TRP A 66 -1.94 -9.10 5.88
N SER A 67 -2.28 -9.59 7.07
CA SER A 67 -1.66 -9.19 8.33
C SER A 67 -0.84 -10.37 8.84
N GLY A 68 0.44 -10.12 9.16
CA GLY A 68 1.32 -11.13 9.75
C GLY A 68 1.15 -11.24 11.26
N THR A 69 2.21 -11.67 11.95
CA THR A 69 2.33 -11.55 13.40
C THR A 69 2.56 -10.08 13.76
N GLY A 70 1.48 -9.32 13.93
CA GLY A 70 1.51 -7.89 14.23
C GLY A 70 0.23 -7.17 13.81
N GLU A 71 0.20 -5.85 14.01
CA GLU A 71 -0.92 -4.99 13.57
C GLU A 71 -0.66 -4.34 12.20
N ASP A 72 0.54 -4.52 11.65
CA ASP A 72 0.91 -4.04 10.33
C ASP A 72 0.21 -4.84 9.23
N VAL A 73 -0.18 -4.14 8.17
CA VAL A 73 -0.87 -4.74 7.03
C VAL A 73 -0.01 -4.61 5.79
N PHE A 74 0.18 -5.71 5.06
CA PHE A 74 1.05 -5.78 3.89
C PHE A 74 0.22 -5.86 2.62
N LEU A 75 0.64 -5.12 1.59
CA LEU A 75 0.13 -5.27 0.24
C LEU A 75 0.91 -6.39 -0.46
N SER A 76 0.21 -7.45 -0.86
CA SER A 76 0.77 -8.58 -1.61
C SER A 76 0.24 -8.60 -3.05
N GLY A 77 0.80 -9.46 -3.89
CA GLY A 77 0.38 -9.65 -5.29
C GLY A 77 0.98 -8.66 -6.30
N ILE A 78 1.95 -7.86 -5.88
CA ILE A 78 2.75 -6.96 -6.72
C ILE A 78 4.23 -7.25 -6.46
N GLU A 79 4.87 -8.05 -7.30
CA GLU A 79 6.20 -8.61 -7.03
C GLU A 79 7.34 -7.57 -7.04
N CYS A 80 7.10 -6.40 -7.64
CA CYS A 80 8.12 -5.36 -7.80
C CYS A 80 8.16 -4.31 -6.68
N VAL A 81 7.27 -4.41 -5.69
CA VAL A 81 7.12 -3.41 -4.60
C VAL A 81 6.86 -4.10 -3.27
N VAL A 82 7.49 -3.59 -2.21
CA VAL A 82 7.10 -3.87 -0.83
C VAL A 82 6.45 -2.62 -0.25
N PHE A 83 5.14 -2.72 -0.04
CA PHE A 83 4.31 -1.65 0.52
C PHE A 83 3.52 -2.17 1.70
N LYS A 84 3.48 -1.40 2.78
CA LYS A 84 2.75 -1.78 3.99
C LYS A 84 2.14 -0.58 4.69
N PHE A 85 1.22 -0.88 5.60
CA PHE A 85 0.61 0.06 6.51
C PHE A 85 1.11 -0.26 7.91
N LEU A 86 1.87 0.66 8.48
CA LEU A 86 2.40 0.57 9.83
C LEU A 86 1.32 1.01 10.82
N LYS A 87 0.97 0.16 11.79
CA LYS A 87 0.04 0.58 12.84
C LYS A 87 0.72 1.59 13.75
N VAL A 88 0.12 2.78 13.86
CA VAL A 88 0.63 3.82 14.76
C VAL A 88 -0.07 3.70 16.11
N LYS A 89 0.70 3.37 17.15
CA LYS A 89 0.27 3.47 18.55
C LYS A 89 0.65 4.83 19.08
N ILE A 90 -0.33 5.69 19.32
CA ILE A 90 -0.09 6.90 20.09
C ILE A 90 0.05 6.48 21.56
N THR A 91 1.27 6.40 22.05
CA THR A 91 1.50 6.35 23.49
C THR A 91 1.33 7.78 23.99
N SER A 92 0.26 8.05 24.74
CA SER A 92 0.09 9.32 25.44
C SER A 92 1.24 9.47 26.46
N LEU A 93 2.31 10.15 26.04
CA LEU A 93 3.32 10.68 26.95
C LEU A 93 2.58 11.62 27.90
N HIS A 94 2.52 11.22 29.17
CA HIS A 94 2.00 12.06 30.24
C HIS A 94 2.80 13.37 30.24
N LEU A 95 2.21 14.42 29.69
CA LEU A 95 2.58 15.80 30.00
C LEU A 95 2.30 15.96 31.50
N LYS A 96 3.32 15.68 32.31
CA LYS A 96 3.34 16.09 33.72
C LYS A 96 3.24 17.62 33.70
N LYS A 97 2.08 18.12 34.11
CA LYS A 97 1.86 19.52 34.47
C LYS A 97 2.75 19.92 35.64
#